data_AF-A0A931ZAK3-F1
#
_entry.id   AF-A0A931ZAK3-F1
#
_cell.length_a   1.000
_cell.length_b   1.000
_cell.length_c   1.000
_cell.angle_alpha   90.00
_cell.angle_beta   90.00
_cell.angle_gamma   90.00
#
_symmetry.space_group_name_H-M   'P 1'
#
loop_
_entity.id
_entity.type
_entity.pdbx_description
1 polymer ?
#
loop_
_entity_poly.entity_id
_entity_poly.type
_entity_poly.pdbx_seq_one_letter_code
_entity_poly.pdbx_strand_id
1 'polypeptide(L)'
;MTGSKTTLAPGAGNTIRFQGTIDDDSTAQRLVEYSDGSYGYVSNGAGARITIGSSSNPGGTVVFEGRTGYAGGTEMMSGTLLLDGNTGSIKSGSDLIFSGQSEFRYDNTHSSGSAAKTQTFGTLAFQGSDGTVTNIKGNALSSTLGFSTITRATGATGNFVAADGTNGSTNQILIGGIAGFRSPGLFFGGNDYAVVDGGGYVRGINYGVDADSILSSGGATIGGSPDASSHVKLSGAITAQTTATLATLNLDSHNLTLGSGQTLAVNGLLQSGGAATIGGGNGITYAGFGTETDLVIRTDKASDTLTIGNALSAPNLTKSGEGILVLSGTNSIAGATALNAGTLRVNGSLTATAVTVASGATLAGSGTIGGATEFLSGGILAPGNSPGTLTFTDGVTFDAGAILDFELGTASDLIRVSGGTLTGPTSGTITLNFSDSGGFTAASYTLVDFSGATTSSFDASDFTLGSTIGGYTYQLSLAGSTLQLVATASAVPEPATYAALFGLAALGLVARRRRSARTAALSPNR
;
A
#
# COMPACT_ATOMS: atom_id res chain seq x y z
N MET A 1 21.10 -7.96 -30.41
CA MET A 1 20.48 -6.69 -29.98
C MET A 1 19.45 -7.06 -28.93
N THR A 2 19.78 -6.88 -27.66
CA THR A 2 18.84 -7.03 -26.54
C THR A 2 17.73 -5.99 -26.72
N GLY A 3 16.52 -6.46 -27.03
CA GLY A 3 15.39 -5.61 -27.41
C GLY A 3 15.12 -4.55 -26.34
N SER A 4 14.99 -3.29 -26.74
CA SER A 4 14.70 -2.18 -25.83
C SER A 4 13.41 -2.46 -25.06
N LYS A 5 13.49 -2.47 -23.73
CA LYS A 5 12.36 -2.59 -22.81
C LYS A 5 11.58 -1.27 -22.83
N THR A 6 10.27 -1.33 -23.07
CA THR A 6 9.42 -0.13 -23.02
C THR A 6 8.87 0.02 -21.61
N THR A 7 9.20 1.11 -20.92
CA THR A 7 8.64 1.45 -19.60
C THR A 7 7.70 2.63 -19.72
N LEU A 8 6.49 2.49 -19.18
CA LEU A 8 5.41 3.48 -19.21
C LEU A 8 5.02 3.82 -17.78
N ALA A 9 5.56 4.91 -17.24
CA ALA A 9 5.41 5.28 -15.84
C ALA A 9 4.80 6.69 -15.68
N PRO A 10 3.49 6.87 -15.93
CA PRO A 10 2.83 8.15 -15.64
C PRO A 10 2.96 8.51 -14.16
N GLY A 11 3.09 9.80 -13.85
CA GLY A 11 2.91 10.31 -12.49
C GLY A 11 1.54 9.97 -11.92
N ALA A 12 1.41 9.92 -10.58
CA ALA A 12 0.10 9.83 -9.93
C ALA A 12 -0.88 10.88 -10.50
N GLY A 13 -2.10 10.46 -10.82
CA GLY A 13 -3.12 11.31 -11.46
C GLY A 13 -2.93 11.58 -12.96
N ASN A 14 -1.80 11.18 -13.55
CA ASN A 14 -1.57 11.31 -14.98
C ASN A 14 -1.98 10.05 -15.75
N THR A 15 -2.27 10.23 -17.04
CA THR A 15 -2.66 9.17 -17.95
C THR A 15 -1.73 9.15 -19.16
N ILE A 16 -1.37 7.95 -19.62
CA ILE A 16 -0.75 7.71 -20.93
C ILE A 16 -1.74 6.86 -21.74
N ARG A 17 -2.16 7.33 -22.93
CA ARG A 17 -3.10 6.61 -23.79
C ARG A 17 -2.46 6.12 -25.08
N PHE A 18 -2.80 4.89 -25.45
CA PHE A 18 -2.36 4.23 -26.67
C PHE A 18 -3.54 4.00 -27.62
N GLN A 19 -3.57 4.75 -28.71
CA GLN A 19 -4.67 4.71 -29.69
C GLN A 19 -4.34 3.87 -30.94
N GLY A 20 -3.16 3.21 -31.00
CA GLY A 20 -2.68 2.47 -32.18
C GLY A 20 -2.17 1.06 -31.86
N THR A 21 -1.70 0.35 -32.89
CA THR A 21 -1.22 -1.03 -32.74
C THR A 21 0.18 -1.07 -32.12
N ILE A 22 0.38 -1.73 -30.97
CA ILE A 22 1.74 -1.96 -30.43
C ILE A 22 2.23 -3.34 -30.91
N ASP A 23 3.11 -3.37 -31.92
CA ASP A 23 3.68 -4.61 -32.49
C ASP A 23 5.14 -4.82 -32.10
N ASP A 24 5.64 -6.04 -32.28
CA ASP A 24 7.06 -6.41 -32.16
C ASP A 24 7.88 -5.85 -33.34
N ASP A 25 8.03 -4.53 -33.41
CA ASP A 25 8.89 -3.89 -34.39
C ASP A 25 9.64 -2.70 -33.76
N SER A 26 10.94 -2.89 -33.53
CA SER A 26 11.83 -1.86 -32.98
C SER A 26 12.03 -0.66 -33.93
N THR A 27 11.56 -0.74 -35.18
CA THR A 27 11.65 0.33 -36.18
C THR A 27 10.36 1.13 -36.31
N ALA A 28 9.26 0.63 -35.77
CA ALA A 28 7.94 1.24 -35.92
C ALA A 28 7.56 2.05 -34.67
N GLN A 29 7.59 3.37 -34.81
CA GLN A 29 7.14 4.32 -33.78
C GLN A 29 5.61 4.38 -33.71
N ARG A 30 5.05 4.37 -32.50
CA ARG A 30 3.59 4.36 -32.25
C ARG A 30 3.14 5.56 -31.44
N LEU A 31 2.06 6.21 -31.89
CA LEU A 31 1.54 7.42 -31.28
C LEU A 31 1.01 7.14 -29.87
N VAL A 32 1.46 7.97 -28.93
CA VAL A 32 1.04 7.97 -27.54
C VAL A 32 0.55 9.37 -27.20
N GLU A 33 -0.56 9.48 -26.49
CA GLU A 33 -1.07 10.74 -25.96
C GLU A 33 -0.80 10.80 -24.45
N TYR A 34 -0.24 11.91 -24.00
CA TYR A 34 0.02 12.19 -22.58
C TYR A 34 -1.11 13.02 -21.97
N SER A 35 -1.14 13.10 -20.64
CA SER A 35 -2.18 13.84 -19.89
C SER A 35 -2.25 15.33 -20.21
N ASP A 36 -1.15 15.93 -20.68
CA ASP A 36 -1.09 17.33 -21.12
C ASP A 36 -1.58 17.54 -22.57
N GLY A 37 -2.07 16.49 -23.22
CA GLY A 37 -2.50 16.50 -24.63
C GLY A 37 -1.34 16.48 -25.62
N SER A 38 -0.09 16.36 -25.14
CA SER A 38 1.06 16.17 -26.00
C SER A 38 1.09 14.76 -26.58
N TYR A 39 1.77 14.61 -27.71
CA TYR A 39 1.94 13.34 -28.38
C TYR A 39 3.41 12.92 -28.43
N GLY A 40 3.65 11.63 -28.25
CA GLY A 40 4.97 11.02 -28.39
C GLY A 40 4.93 9.74 -29.20
N TYR A 41 6.11 9.13 -29.34
CA TYR A 41 6.27 7.86 -30.03
C TYR A 41 6.99 6.84 -29.15
N VAL A 42 6.50 5.60 -29.13
CA VAL A 42 7.21 4.47 -28.52
C VAL A 42 7.40 3.32 -29.49
N SER A 43 8.42 2.52 -29.26
CA SER A 43 8.73 1.29 -30.01
C SER A 43 9.11 0.20 -29.01
N ASN A 44 8.66 -1.04 -29.23
CA ASN A 44 9.02 -2.18 -28.39
C ASN A 44 9.95 -3.14 -29.14
N GLY A 45 10.98 -3.64 -28.46
CA GLY A 45 11.80 -4.70 -29.02
C GLY A 45 10.99 -5.98 -29.23
N ALA A 46 11.33 -6.76 -30.28
CA ALA A 46 10.64 -8.01 -30.54
C ALA A 46 10.74 -8.98 -29.34
N GLY A 47 9.59 -9.43 -28.83
CA GLY A 47 9.51 -10.30 -27.66
C GLY A 47 9.87 -9.63 -26.32
N ALA A 48 10.12 -8.32 -26.31
CA ALA A 48 10.40 -7.57 -25.08
C ALA A 48 9.11 -7.36 -24.28
N ARG A 49 9.25 -7.33 -22.94
CA ARG A 49 8.15 -6.98 -22.05
C ARG A 49 7.83 -5.49 -22.14
N ILE A 50 6.55 -5.16 -22.03
CA ILE A 50 6.11 -3.80 -21.70
C ILE A 50 5.99 -3.71 -20.19
N THR A 51 6.57 -2.67 -19.60
CA THR A 51 6.49 -2.40 -18.17
C THR A 51 5.62 -1.19 -17.90
N ILE A 52 4.67 -1.35 -16.98
CA ILE A 52 3.75 -0.32 -16.51
C ILE A 52 4.19 0.12 -15.12
N GLY A 53 4.31 1.42 -14.92
CA GLY A 53 4.75 2.02 -13.66
C GLY A 53 6.26 1.91 -13.44
N SER A 54 6.68 2.32 -12.24
CA SER A 54 8.07 2.23 -11.76
C SER A 54 8.09 2.27 -10.23
N SER A 55 9.17 1.77 -9.63
CA SER A 55 9.36 1.81 -8.17
C SER A 55 9.47 3.23 -7.61
N SER A 56 9.96 4.19 -8.40
CA SER A 56 10.11 5.59 -8.00
C SER A 56 8.88 6.47 -8.25
N ASN A 57 7.84 5.92 -8.89
CA ASN A 57 6.63 6.67 -9.24
C ASN A 57 5.40 5.77 -9.05
N PRO A 58 4.91 5.66 -7.80
CA PRO A 58 3.76 4.84 -7.49
C PRO A 58 2.48 5.54 -7.97
N GLY A 59 1.93 5.09 -9.10
CA GLY A 59 0.60 5.51 -9.54
C GLY A 59 0.49 5.80 -11.04
N GLY A 60 -0.63 6.44 -11.40
CA GLY A 60 -0.98 6.80 -12.76
C GLY A 60 -1.66 5.67 -13.54
N THR A 61 -2.20 6.02 -14.70
CA THR A 61 -2.97 5.09 -15.55
C THR A 61 -2.36 4.99 -16.94
N VAL A 62 -2.12 3.77 -17.40
CA VAL A 62 -1.85 3.50 -18.82
C VAL A 62 -3.11 2.91 -19.44
N VAL A 63 -3.57 3.47 -20.56
CA VAL A 63 -4.77 3.03 -21.26
C VAL A 63 -4.39 2.45 -22.61
N PHE A 64 -4.78 1.21 -22.86
CA PHE A 64 -4.68 0.56 -24.17
C PHE A 64 -6.04 0.57 -24.86
N GLU A 65 -6.16 1.44 -25.88
CA GLU A 65 -7.36 1.59 -26.71
C GLU A 65 -7.15 1.01 -28.12
N GLY A 66 -5.94 0.57 -28.48
CA GLY A 66 -5.62 -0.07 -29.78
C GLY A 66 -5.28 -1.57 -29.64
N ARG A 67 -5.39 -2.32 -30.74
CA ARG A 67 -4.98 -3.75 -30.76
C ARG A 67 -3.47 -3.86 -30.60
N THR A 68 -2.97 -4.53 -29.59
CA THR A 68 -1.53 -4.79 -29.46
C THR A 68 -1.17 -6.18 -30.00
N GLY A 69 -0.07 -6.26 -30.77
CA GLY A 69 0.47 -7.46 -31.40
C GLY A 69 1.82 -7.93 -30.83
N TYR A 70 2.34 -7.28 -29.78
CA TYR A 70 3.61 -7.66 -29.15
C TYR A 70 3.54 -9.08 -28.55
N ALA A 71 4.60 -9.87 -28.72
CA ALA A 71 4.69 -11.25 -28.23
C ALA A 71 5.20 -11.36 -26.78
N GLY A 72 5.76 -10.29 -26.23
CA GLY A 72 6.22 -10.25 -24.84
C GLY A 72 5.08 -10.27 -23.82
N GLY A 73 5.45 -10.46 -22.55
CA GLY A 73 4.54 -10.29 -21.42
C GLY A 73 4.35 -8.81 -21.04
N THR A 74 3.37 -8.56 -20.19
CA THR A 74 3.09 -7.24 -19.60
C THR A 74 3.43 -7.28 -18.13
N GLU A 75 4.39 -6.47 -17.70
CA GLU A 75 4.85 -6.37 -16.32
C GLU A 75 4.31 -5.10 -15.68
N MET A 76 3.68 -5.22 -14.52
CA MET A 76 3.08 -4.12 -13.77
C MET A 76 3.89 -3.94 -12.49
N MET A 77 4.55 -2.80 -12.36
CA MET A 77 5.34 -2.42 -11.18
C MET A 77 4.55 -1.49 -10.26
N SER A 78 3.73 -0.61 -10.83
CA SER A 78 2.85 0.28 -10.07
C SER A 78 1.68 0.77 -10.94
N GLY A 79 0.67 1.37 -10.30
CA GLY A 79 -0.43 2.06 -10.97
C GLY A 79 -1.42 1.11 -11.66
N THR A 80 -2.15 1.66 -12.64
CA THR A 80 -3.23 0.94 -13.33
C THR A 80 -2.92 0.75 -14.81
N LEU A 81 -3.10 -0.47 -15.32
CA LEU A 81 -3.23 -0.72 -16.75
C LEU A 81 -4.70 -0.96 -17.08
N LEU A 82 -5.30 -0.05 -17.83
CA LEU A 82 -6.66 -0.18 -18.34
C LEU A 82 -6.60 -0.65 -19.80
N LEU A 83 -7.23 -1.78 -20.08
CA LEU A 83 -7.46 -2.29 -21.43
C LEU A 83 -8.92 -2.02 -21.81
N ASP A 84 -9.15 -1.14 -22.78
CA ASP A 84 -10.49 -0.90 -23.32
C ASP A 84 -10.88 -2.08 -24.22
N GLY A 85 -11.83 -2.92 -23.79
CA GLY A 85 -12.27 -4.07 -24.58
C GLY A 85 -13.13 -3.73 -25.80
N ASN A 86 -13.50 -2.46 -25.99
CA ASN A 86 -14.16 -2.02 -27.20
C ASN A 86 -13.18 -1.91 -28.37
N THR A 87 -12.05 -1.26 -28.15
CA THR A 87 -11.11 -0.86 -29.22
C THR A 87 -9.73 -1.52 -29.07
N GLY A 88 -9.37 -1.90 -27.84
CA GLY A 88 -8.08 -2.49 -27.47
C GLY A 88 -8.11 -4.02 -27.36
N SER A 89 -6.93 -4.62 -27.48
CA SER A 89 -6.68 -6.02 -27.13
C SER A 89 -5.21 -6.21 -26.79
N ILE A 90 -4.89 -7.13 -25.89
CA ILE A 90 -3.52 -7.65 -25.75
C ILE A 90 -3.41 -8.98 -26.48
N LYS A 91 -2.25 -9.26 -27.11
CA LYS A 91 -2.03 -10.51 -27.82
C LYS A 91 -2.36 -11.72 -26.94
N SER A 92 -3.19 -12.62 -27.46
CA SER A 92 -3.56 -13.86 -26.77
C SER A 92 -2.33 -14.69 -26.46
N GLY A 93 -2.26 -15.23 -25.24
CA GLY A 93 -1.14 -16.03 -24.76
C GLY A 93 0.03 -15.22 -24.16
N SER A 94 0.04 -13.89 -24.26
CA SER A 94 0.99 -13.06 -23.51
C SER A 94 0.78 -13.18 -22.01
N ASP A 95 1.85 -13.14 -21.22
CA ASP A 95 1.76 -13.17 -19.76
C ASP A 95 1.33 -11.81 -19.20
N LEU A 96 0.67 -11.83 -18.05
CA LEU A 96 0.39 -10.65 -17.21
C LEU A 96 1.07 -10.85 -15.86
N ILE A 97 1.99 -9.95 -15.51
CA ILE A 97 2.92 -10.10 -14.39
C ILE A 97 2.78 -8.91 -13.46
N PHE A 98 2.43 -9.15 -12.20
CA PHE A 98 2.42 -8.16 -11.13
C PHE A 98 3.71 -8.26 -10.34
N SER A 99 4.56 -7.24 -10.42
CA SER A 99 5.86 -7.15 -9.74
C SER A 99 5.88 -6.09 -8.62
N GLY A 100 4.83 -5.26 -8.54
CA GLY A 100 4.59 -4.32 -7.45
C GLY A 100 3.10 -3.96 -7.39
N GLN A 101 2.75 -3.05 -6.45
CA GLN A 101 1.35 -2.73 -6.14
C GLN A 101 0.64 -2.12 -7.35
N SER A 102 -0.27 -2.86 -7.98
CA SER A 102 -0.83 -2.44 -9.26
C SER A 102 -2.17 -3.10 -9.59
N GLU A 103 -2.90 -2.51 -10.53
CA GLU A 103 -4.21 -2.98 -10.97
C GLU A 103 -4.29 -3.14 -12.50
N PHE A 104 -4.61 -4.33 -12.98
CA PHE A 104 -5.06 -4.54 -14.35
C PHE A 104 -6.59 -4.45 -14.43
N ARG A 105 -7.10 -3.62 -15.34
CA ARG A 105 -8.54 -3.45 -15.60
C ARG A 105 -8.86 -3.79 -17.03
N TYR A 106 -9.67 -4.82 -17.25
CA TYR A 106 -10.33 -5.04 -18.52
C TYR A 106 -11.69 -4.34 -18.51
N ASP A 107 -11.78 -3.21 -19.21
CA ASP A 107 -12.91 -2.29 -19.13
C ASP A 107 -13.76 -2.35 -20.40
N ASN A 108 -15.03 -2.75 -20.25
CA ASN A 108 -15.98 -2.84 -21.36
C ASN A 108 -17.12 -1.82 -21.24
N THR A 109 -16.95 -0.76 -20.44
CA THR A 109 -17.94 0.32 -20.32
C THR A 109 -18.15 1.08 -21.63
N HIS A 110 -17.12 1.23 -22.46
CA HIS A 110 -17.25 1.86 -23.79
C HIS A 110 -17.79 0.94 -24.89
N SER A 111 -18.15 -0.30 -24.55
CA SER A 111 -18.68 -1.23 -25.55
C SER A 111 -20.07 -0.82 -26.03
N SER A 112 -20.33 -0.98 -27.34
CA SER A 112 -21.64 -0.71 -27.93
C SER A 112 -22.63 -1.86 -27.67
N GLY A 113 -23.02 -2.08 -26.42
CA GLY A 113 -24.29 -2.70 -25.98
C GLY A 113 -24.67 -4.13 -26.42
N SER A 114 -23.94 -4.78 -27.33
CA SER A 114 -24.50 -5.92 -28.09
C SER A 114 -23.50 -7.02 -28.49
N ALA A 115 -22.24 -6.94 -28.03
CA ALA A 115 -21.26 -8.00 -28.27
C ALA A 115 -20.73 -8.57 -26.94
N ALA A 116 -20.46 -9.88 -26.92
CA ALA A 116 -19.62 -10.49 -25.91
C ALA A 116 -18.18 -10.03 -26.11
N LYS A 117 -17.45 -9.82 -25.02
CA LYS A 117 -16.08 -9.31 -25.01
C LYS A 117 -15.16 -10.33 -24.36
N THR A 118 -14.05 -10.64 -25.01
CA THR A 118 -13.11 -11.66 -24.56
C THR A 118 -11.67 -11.17 -24.69
N GLN A 119 -10.92 -11.26 -23.59
CA GLN A 119 -9.47 -11.12 -23.57
C GLN A 119 -8.87 -12.40 -22.97
N THR A 120 -7.78 -12.91 -23.55
CA THR A 120 -7.08 -14.10 -23.05
C THR A 120 -5.59 -13.85 -22.90
N PHE A 121 -4.98 -14.48 -21.90
CA PHE A 121 -3.57 -14.38 -21.56
C PHE A 121 -2.97 -15.77 -21.33
N GLY A 122 -1.65 -15.82 -21.32
CA GLY A 122 -0.86 -16.97 -20.86
C GLY A 122 -0.92 -17.08 -19.35
N THR A 123 0.22 -16.87 -18.70
CA THR A 123 0.35 -16.93 -17.24
C THR A 123 -0.08 -15.62 -16.60
N LEU A 124 -0.90 -15.71 -15.54
CA LEU A 124 -1.08 -14.65 -14.55
C LEU A 124 -0.08 -14.85 -13.42
N ALA A 125 0.90 -13.97 -13.27
CA ALA A 125 1.94 -14.11 -12.26
C ALA A 125 1.92 -12.97 -11.24
N PHE A 126 1.79 -13.30 -9.96
CA PHE A 126 2.01 -12.38 -8.85
C PHE A 126 3.42 -12.63 -8.27
N GLN A 127 4.33 -11.71 -8.51
CA GLN A 127 5.76 -11.83 -8.18
C GLN A 127 6.22 -10.86 -7.09
N GLY A 128 5.45 -9.79 -6.82
CA GLY A 128 5.73 -8.88 -5.72
C GLY A 128 4.55 -7.97 -5.39
N SER A 129 4.40 -7.65 -4.10
CA SER A 129 3.34 -6.78 -3.55
C SER A 129 1.90 -7.25 -3.84
N ASP A 130 0.91 -6.36 -3.70
CA ASP A 130 -0.51 -6.63 -3.95
C ASP A 130 -0.89 -6.31 -5.41
N GLY A 131 -1.35 -7.31 -6.16
CA GLY A 131 -1.89 -7.13 -7.51
C GLY A 131 -3.41 -7.27 -7.55
N THR A 132 -4.10 -6.43 -8.31
CA THR A 132 -5.56 -6.57 -8.54
C THR A 132 -5.86 -6.80 -10.01
N VAL A 133 -6.72 -7.78 -10.30
CA VAL A 133 -7.25 -8.08 -11.63
C VAL A 133 -8.74 -7.81 -11.63
N THR A 134 -9.14 -6.78 -12.36
CA THR A 134 -10.53 -6.32 -12.44
C THR A 134 -11.07 -6.59 -13.84
N ASN A 135 -12.18 -7.33 -13.93
CA ASN A 135 -12.97 -7.46 -15.15
C ASN A 135 -14.28 -6.70 -15.00
N ILE A 136 -14.50 -5.70 -15.85
CA ILE A 136 -15.69 -4.84 -15.84
C ILE A 136 -16.55 -5.23 -17.03
N LYS A 137 -17.78 -5.71 -16.77
CA LYS A 137 -18.72 -6.03 -17.85
C LYS A 137 -19.17 -4.79 -18.60
N GLY A 138 -19.46 -3.71 -17.87
CA GLY A 138 -20.00 -2.49 -18.43
C GLY A 138 -21.20 -2.76 -19.35
N ASN A 139 -21.16 -2.18 -20.55
CA ASN A 139 -22.23 -2.27 -21.55
C ASN A 139 -22.17 -3.55 -22.40
N ALA A 140 -21.21 -4.45 -22.19
CA ALA A 140 -21.10 -5.67 -22.99
C ALA A 140 -22.24 -6.65 -22.65
N LEU A 141 -22.58 -7.53 -23.60
CA LEU A 141 -23.52 -8.63 -23.32
C LEU A 141 -22.96 -9.53 -22.22
N SER A 142 -21.71 -9.95 -22.41
CA SER A 142 -20.88 -10.63 -21.42
C SER A 142 -19.43 -10.17 -21.54
N SER A 143 -18.67 -10.31 -20.46
CA SER A 143 -17.21 -10.11 -20.46
C SER A 143 -16.50 -11.33 -19.91
N THR A 144 -15.47 -11.77 -20.63
CA THR A 144 -14.63 -12.90 -20.29
C THR A 144 -13.16 -12.49 -20.31
N LEU A 145 -12.49 -12.61 -19.16
CA LEU A 145 -11.06 -12.43 -19.02
C LEU A 145 -10.42 -13.77 -18.65
N GLY A 146 -9.63 -14.36 -19.54
CA GLY A 146 -9.09 -15.71 -19.36
C GLY A 146 -7.57 -15.76 -19.19
N PHE A 147 -7.10 -16.63 -18.31
CA PHE A 147 -5.69 -16.94 -18.08
C PHE A 147 -5.47 -18.45 -18.18
N SER A 148 -4.35 -18.86 -18.77
CA SER A 148 -4.02 -20.28 -18.93
C SER A 148 -3.60 -20.91 -17.60
N THR A 149 -2.84 -20.18 -16.80
CA THR A 149 -2.31 -20.61 -15.49
C THR A 149 -2.17 -19.41 -14.56
N ILE A 150 -2.01 -19.70 -13.27
CA ILE A 150 -1.69 -18.71 -12.24
C ILE A 150 -0.47 -19.16 -11.43
N THR A 151 0.40 -18.22 -11.10
CA THR A 151 1.54 -18.43 -10.21
C THR A 151 1.63 -17.29 -9.20
N ARG A 152 2.08 -17.58 -7.99
CA ARG A 152 2.32 -16.57 -6.95
C ARG A 152 3.63 -16.89 -6.23
N ALA A 153 4.47 -15.87 -6.04
CA ALA A 153 5.67 -15.92 -5.22
C ALA A 153 5.38 -15.55 -3.75
N THR A 154 6.21 -16.01 -2.83
CA THR A 154 6.20 -15.57 -1.42
C THR A 154 6.28 -14.04 -1.35
N GLY A 155 5.45 -13.39 -0.53
CA GLY A 155 5.39 -11.93 -0.42
C GLY A 155 4.41 -11.26 -1.38
N ALA A 156 3.93 -11.97 -2.41
CA ALA A 156 2.96 -11.43 -3.35
C ALA A 156 1.53 -11.84 -2.99
N THR A 157 0.56 -10.98 -3.27
CA THR A 157 -0.87 -11.32 -3.19
C THR A 157 -1.62 -10.92 -4.46
N GLY A 158 -2.75 -11.58 -4.70
CA GLY A 158 -3.62 -11.30 -5.84
C GLY A 158 -5.07 -11.13 -5.40
N ASN A 159 -5.74 -10.11 -5.92
CA ASN A 159 -7.17 -9.90 -5.73
C ASN A 159 -7.91 -9.91 -7.08
N PHE A 160 -9.05 -10.57 -7.14
CA PHE A 160 -9.90 -10.64 -8.32
C PHE A 160 -11.20 -9.89 -8.10
N VAL A 161 -11.59 -9.06 -9.06
CA VAL A 161 -12.82 -8.27 -9.01
C VAL A 161 -13.60 -8.47 -10.30
N ALA A 162 -14.79 -9.06 -10.21
CA ALA A 162 -15.77 -9.06 -11.29
C ALA A 162 -16.77 -7.91 -11.03
N ALA A 163 -16.55 -6.77 -11.68
CA ALA A 163 -17.38 -5.58 -11.52
C ALA A 163 -18.52 -5.55 -12.55
N ASP A 164 -19.75 -5.30 -12.08
CA ASP A 164 -21.00 -5.41 -12.84
C ASP A 164 -21.32 -6.81 -13.37
N GLY A 165 -22.60 -7.03 -13.69
CA GLY A 165 -23.09 -8.33 -14.16
C GLY A 165 -23.15 -9.38 -13.05
N THR A 166 -23.17 -10.64 -13.46
CA THR A 166 -23.23 -11.81 -12.56
C THR A 166 -21.98 -12.65 -12.77
N ASN A 167 -21.17 -12.79 -11.71
CA ASN A 167 -19.95 -13.58 -11.75
C ASN A 167 -20.24 -15.02 -12.17
N GLY A 168 -19.38 -15.59 -13.03
CA GLY A 168 -19.54 -16.94 -13.59
C GLY A 168 -20.56 -17.05 -14.73
N SER A 169 -21.37 -16.02 -14.99
CA SER A 169 -22.38 -16.03 -16.06
C SER A 169 -22.16 -14.94 -17.11
N THR A 170 -22.31 -13.68 -16.73
CA THR A 170 -22.20 -12.53 -17.65
C THR A 170 -20.91 -11.74 -17.45
N ASN A 171 -20.21 -11.96 -16.34
CA ASN A 171 -18.88 -11.45 -16.09
C ASN A 171 -18.02 -12.59 -15.53
N GLN A 172 -16.88 -12.86 -16.14
CA GLN A 172 -16.10 -14.05 -15.85
C GLN A 172 -14.61 -13.73 -15.86
N ILE A 173 -13.93 -14.15 -14.80
CA ILE A 173 -12.47 -14.30 -14.79
C ILE A 173 -12.20 -15.80 -14.80
N LEU A 174 -11.52 -16.31 -15.82
CA LEU A 174 -11.20 -17.73 -15.95
C LEU A 174 -9.73 -17.99 -15.70
N ILE A 175 -9.44 -19.06 -14.98
CA ILE A 175 -8.09 -19.61 -14.82
C ILE A 175 -8.13 -21.08 -15.23
N GLY A 176 -7.31 -21.44 -16.21
CA GLY A 176 -7.15 -22.82 -16.65
C GLY A 176 -6.64 -23.76 -15.54
N GLY A 177 -6.85 -25.07 -15.74
CA GLY A 177 -6.41 -26.11 -14.80
C GLY A 177 -7.53 -26.69 -13.93
N ILE A 178 -7.16 -27.25 -12.77
CA ILE A 178 -7.94 -28.28 -12.04
C ILE A 178 -9.09 -27.78 -11.12
N ALA A 179 -9.68 -26.59 -11.18
CA ALA A 179 -10.59 -26.13 -10.10
C ALA A 179 -9.98 -26.25 -8.65
N GLY A 180 -10.71 -25.77 -7.64
CA GLY A 180 -10.30 -25.79 -6.24
C GLY A 180 -9.51 -24.57 -5.78
N PHE A 181 -9.16 -24.58 -4.49
CA PHE A 181 -8.39 -23.54 -3.84
C PHE A 181 -6.96 -23.52 -4.35
N ARG A 182 -6.41 -22.32 -4.55
CA ARG A 182 -5.08 -22.16 -5.17
C ARG A 182 -4.01 -21.65 -4.24
N SER A 183 -4.36 -20.73 -3.34
CA SER A 183 -3.40 -20.11 -2.43
C SER A 183 -4.10 -19.28 -1.35
N PRO A 184 -3.58 -19.25 -0.10
CA PRO A 184 -3.97 -18.26 0.92
C PRO A 184 -3.66 -16.81 0.56
N GLY A 185 -2.85 -16.54 -0.47
CA GLY A 185 -2.54 -15.20 -0.96
C GLY A 185 -3.44 -14.71 -2.10
N LEU A 186 -4.52 -15.42 -2.42
CA LEU A 186 -5.45 -15.05 -3.49
C LEU A 186 -6.85 -14.77 -2.93
N PHE A 187 -7.41 -13.63 -3.32
CA PHE A 187 -8.66 -13.08 -2.79
C PHE A 187 -9.65 -12.77 -3.92
N PHE A 188 -10.93 -12.80 -3.60
CA PHE A 188 -12.00 -12.38 -4.50
C PHE A 188 -12.83 -11.28 -3.82
N GLY A 189 -12.99 -10.15 -4.50
CA GLY A 189 -13.64 -8.96 -3.95
C GLY A 189 -12.91 -8.33 -2.76
N GLY A 190 -11.71 -8.82 -2.43
CA GLY A 190 -10.92 -8.45 -1.26
C GLY A 190 -11.39 -9.08 0.06
N ASN A 191 -12.68 -9.41 0.17
CA ASN A 191 -13.32 -9.81 1.42
C ASN A 191 -13.49 -11.32 1.60
N ASP A 192 -13.15 -12.13 0.60
CA ASP A 192 -13.13 -13.61 0.69
C ASP A 192 -11.90 -14.18 -0.03
N TYR A 193 -11.51 -15.40 0.33
CA TYR A 193 -10.47 -16.13 -0.40
C TYR A 193 -10.97 -16.57 -1.77
N ALA A 194 -10.08 -16.57 -2.76
CA ALA A 194 -10.40 -16.98 -4.12
C ALA A 194 -10.31 -18.51 -4.30
N VAL A 195 -11.28 -19.04 -5.04
CA VAL A 195 -11.34 -20.44 -5.48
C VAL A 195 -11.74 -20.49 -6.95
N VAL A 196 -11.21 -21.47 -7.68
CA VAL A 196 -11.62 -21.76 -9.06
C VAL A 196 -12.72 -22.82 -9.02
N ASP A 197 -13.89 -22.57 -9.60
CA ASP A 197 -14.96 -23.57 -9.66
C ASP A 197 -14.75 -24.62 -10.77
N GLY A 198 -15.68 -25.59 -10.89
CA GLY A 198 -15.62 -26.63 -11.91
C GLY A 198 -15.75 -26.13 -13.36
N GLY A 199 -16.21 -24.88 -13.57
CA GLY A 199 -16.24 -24.22 -14.86
C GLY A 199 -14.96 -23.42 -15.17
N GLY A 200 -14.00 -23.37 -14.24
CA GLY A 200 -12.76 -22.60 -14.37
C GLY A 200 -12.89 -21.13 -13.94
N TYR A 201 -14.03 -20.73 -13.36
CA TYR A 201 -14.27 -19.34 -12.97
C TYR A 201 -13.73 -19.05 -11.57
N VAL A 202 -13.11 -17.88 -11.40
CA VAL A 202 -12.67 -17.38 -10.10
C VAL A 202 -13.87 -16.78 -9.34
N ARG A 203 -14.04 -17.18 -8.08
CA ARG A 203 -15.07 -16.65 -7.17
C ARG A 203 -14.57 -16.71 -5.72
N GLY A 204 -15.30 -16.07 -4.81
CA GLY A 204 -15.13 -16.27 -3.37
C GLY A 204 -15.62 -17.66 -2.93
N ILE A 205 -15.03 -18.20 -1.86
CA ILE A 205 -15.48 -19.45 -1.23
C ILE A 205 -16.93 -19.29 -0.74
N ASN A 206 -17.79 -20.25 -1.05
CA ASN A 206 -19.14 -20.34 -0.50
C ASN A 206 -19.14 -21.21 0.78
N TYR A 207 -18.89 -20.57 1.92
CA TYR A 207 -18.69 -21.25 3.20
C TYR A 207 -19.91 -22.06 3.67
N GLY A 208 -19.68 -23.33 4.02
CA GLY A 208 -20.72 -24.29 4.41
C GLY A 208 -21.42 -24.99 3.24
N VAL A 209 -21.02 -24.67 2.00
CA VAL A 209 -21.55 -25.29 0.77
C VAL A 209 -20.42 -25.89 -0.06
N ASP A 210 -19.34 -25.15 -0.27
CA ASP A 210 -18.16 -25.67 -0.97
C ASP A 210 -17.48 -26.77 -0.14
N ALA A 211 -16.81 -27.70 -0.83
CA ALA A 211 -16.02 -28.75 -0.18
C ALA A 211 -14.96 -28.13 0.76
N ASP A 212 -14.75 -28.78 1.90
CA ASP A 212 -13.83 -28.36 2.97
C ASP A 212 -14.09 -26.95 3.52
N SER A 213 -15.23 -26.33 3.19
CA SER A 213 -15.58 -25.00 3.68
C SER A 213 -16.53 -25.08 4.88
N ILE A 214 -16.24 -24.27 5.90
CA ILE A 214 -17.00 -24.24 7.16
C ILE A 214 -17.45 -22.81 7.41
N LEU A 215 -18.76 -22.62 7.57
CA LEU A 215 -19.32 -21.42 8.19
C LEU A 215 -19.55 -21.71 9.69
N SER A 216 -18.63 -21.23 10.54
CA SER A 216 -18.66 -21.52 11.96
C SER A 216 -19.45 -20.46 12.72
N SER A 217 -20.59 -20.86 13.31
CA SER A 217 -21.28 -20.03 14.29
C SER A 217 -20.44 -19.81 15.55
N GLY A 218 -20.84 -18.85 16.37
CA GLY A 218 -20.20 -18.60 17.66
C GLY A 218 -20.30 -19.80 18.60
N GLY A 219 -19.28 -19.99 19.44
CA GLY A 219 -19.16 -21.14 20.33
C GLY A 219 -17.83 -21.20 21.07
N ALA A 220 -17.60 -22.29 21.81
CA ALA A 220 -16.31 -22.51 22.48
C ALA A 220 -15.20 -22.76 21.46
N THR A 221 -15.46 -23.59 20.45
CA THR A 221 -14.52 -23.93 19.38
C THR A 221 -15.19 -23.71 18.03
N ILE A 222 -14.37 -23.61 16.98
CA ILE A 222 -14.79 -23.67 15.58
C ILE A 222 -15.62 -24.94 15.37
N GLY A 223 -16.81 -24.79 14.80
CA GLY A 223 -17.71 -25.88 14.48
C GLY A 223 -17.25 -26.70 13.27
N GLY A 224 -17.92 -27.83 13.01
CA GLY A 224 -17.69 -28.62 11.80
C GLY A 224 -16.45 -29.51 11.81
N SER A 225 -15.75 -29.65 12.95
CA SER A 225 -14.56 -30.50 13.13
C SER A 225 -13.46 -30.19 12.09
N PRO A 226 -12.88 -28.99 12.12
CA PRO A 226 -11.96 -28.55 11.09
C PRO A 226 -10.63 -29.31 11.11
N ASP A 227 -10.00 -29.37 9.95
CA ASP A 227 -8.69 -29.96 9.69
C ASP A 227 -7.84 -29.07 8.76
N ALA A 228 -6.65 -29.55 8.39
CA ALA A 228 -5.70 -28.79 7.57
C ALA A 228 -6.19 -28.43 6.16
N SER A 229 -7.25 -29.08 5.66
CA SER A 229 -7.94 -28.72 4.41
C SER A 229 -9.04 -27.68 4.62
N SER A 230 -9.47 -27.45 5.86
CA SER A 230 -10.66 -26.68 6.15
C SER A 230 -10.48 -25.16 5.94
N HIS A 231 -11.38 -24.58 5.15
CA HIS A 231 -11.54 -23.15 4.95
C HIS A 231 -12.66 -22.61 5.82
N VAL A 232 -12.33 -21.84 6.86
CA VAL A 232 -13.30 -21.41 7.86
C VAL A 232 -13.65 -19.93 7.67
N LYS A 233 -14.94 -19.60 7.71
CA LYS A 233 -15.45 -18.25 7.96
C LYS A 233 -16.25 -18.23 9.25
N LEU A 234 -16.00 -17.25 10.11
CA LEU A 234 -16.78 -17.09 11.34
C LEU A 234 -18.07 -16.33 11.06
N SER A 235 -19.14 -16.71 11.73
CA SER A 235 -20.40 -15.96 11.82
C SER A 235 -20.79 -15.66 13.27
N GLY A 236 -19.87 -15.89 14.20
CA GLY A 236 -19.98 -15.60 15.62
C GLY A 236 -18.63 -15.77 16.31
N ALA A 237 -18.49 -15.19 17.50
CA ALA A 237 -17.24 -15.23 18.25
C ALA A 237 -16.90 -16.64 18.77
N ILE A 238 -15.62 -16.97 18.75
CA ILE A 238 -15.07 -18.21 19.32
C ILE A 238 -14.37 -17.89 20.64
N THR A 239 -14.70 -18.60 21.72
CA THR A 239 -14.32 -18.17 23.08
C THR A 239 -13.25 -19.00 23.78
N ALA A 240 -13.00 -20.23 23.33
CA ALA A 240 -12.05 -21.15 23.96
C ALA A 240 -11.50 -22.18 22.95
N GLN A 241 -11.01 -21.71 21.80
CA GLN A 241 -10.55 -22.56 20.72
C GLN A 241 -9.43 -23.50 21.18
N THR A 242 -9.61 -24.80 20.93
CA THR A 242 -8.58 -25.81 21.18
C THR A 242 -7.56 -25.86 20.05
N THR A 243 -6.46 -26.58 20.26
CA THR A 243 -5.46 -26.77 19.21
C THR A 243 -6.10 -27.35 17.95
N ALA A 244 -5.91 -26.66 16.83
CA ALA A 244 -6.44 -27.03 15.53
C ALA A 244 -5.51 -26.54 14.41
N THR A 245 -5.69 -27.11 13.23
CA THR A 245 -5.01 -26.69 12.00
C THR A 245 -6.08 -26.42 10.96
N LEU A 246 -5.99 -25.30 10.24
CA LEU A 246 -6.91 -24.88 9.18
C LEU A 246 -6.12 -24.56 7.91
N ALA A 247 -6.75 -24.68 6.75
CA ALA A 247 -6.21 -24.10 5.52
C ALA A 247 -6.25 -22.57 5.61
N THR A 248 -7.44 -21.99 5.82
CA THR A 248 -7.62 -20.53 5.91
C THR A 248 -8.66 -20.16 6.95
N LEU A 249 -8.53 -18.97 7.54
CA LEU A 249 -9.54 -18.39 8.41
C LEU A 249 -9.93 -16.99 7.92
N ASN A 250 -11.23 -16.76 7.73
CA ASN A 250 -11.85 -15.44 7.59
C ASN A 250 -12.62 -15.13 8.88
N LEU A 251 -12.19 -14.11 9.61
CA LEU A 251 -12.79 -13.74 10.90
C LEU A 251 -14.11 -12.99 10.75
N ASP A 252 -14.34 -12.31 9.62
CA ASP A 252 -15.58 -11.57 9.33
C ASP A 252 -16.05 -10.70 10.51
N SER A 253 -15.11 -10.01 11.18
CA SER A 253 -15.37 -9.16 12.37
C SER A 253 -15.84 -9.89 13.63
N HIS A 254 -15.43 -11.14 13.79
CA HIS A 254 -15.65 -11.92 15.00
C HIS A 254 -14.33 -12.21 15.72
N ASN A 255 -14.35 -12.06 17.05
CA ASN A 255 -13.20 -12.40 17.88
C ASN A 255 -12.99 -13.91 17.98
N LEU A 256 -11.73 -14.32 18.11
CA LEU A 256 -11.32 -15.69 18.40
C LEU A 256 -10.38 -15.71 19.60
N THR A 257 -10.80 -16.38 20.66
CA THR A 257 -9.97 -16.62 21.85
C THR A 257 -9.56 -18.08 21.89
N LEU A 258 -8.25 -18.32 21.94
CA LEU A 258 -7.66 -19.64 22.17
C LEU A 258 -7.74 -20.01 23.66
N GLY A 259 -8.05 -21.27 23.95
CA GLY A 259 -7.90 -21.81 25.31
C GLY A 259 -6.45 -21.77 25.79
N SER A 260 -6.24 -21.80 27.11
CA SER A 260 -4.89 -21.82 27.70
C SER A 260 -4.06 -22.99 27.15
N GLY A 261 -2.81 -22.71 26.74
CA GLY A 261 -1.91 -23.72 26.18
C GLY A 261 -2.20 -24.13 24.72
N GLN A 262 -3.26 -23.61 24.10
CA GLN A 262 -3.71 -24.03 22.78
C GLN A 262 -3.05 -23.21 21.67
N THR A 263 -2.88 -23.83 20.50
CA THR A 263 -2.27 -23.21 19.30
C THR A 263 -3.17 -23.40 18.10
N LEU A 264 -3.38 -22.36 17.30
CA LEU A 264 -4.10 -22.48 16.04
C LEU A 264 -3.13 -22.33 14.87
N ALA A 265 -3.02 -23.38 14.06
CA ALA A 265 -2.21 -23.36 12.86
C ALA A 265 -3.06 -22.98 11.63
N VAL A 266 -2.61 -22.04 10.81
CA VAL A 266 -3.33 -21.56 9.61
C VAL A 266 -2.35 -21.26 8.46
N ASN A 267 -2.81 -21.30 7.21
CA ASN A 267 -2.02 -20.83 6.05
C ASN A 267 -2.37 -19.42 5.61
N GLY A 268 -3.54 -18.92 5.99
CA GLY A 268 -3.97 -17.54 5.73
C GLY A 268 -4.93 -17.04 6.80
N LEU A 269 -4.82 -15.75 7.12
CA LEU A 269 -5.77 -15.01 7.93
C LEU A 269 -6.37 -13.85 7.11
N LEU A 270 -7.69 -13.73 7.16
CA LEU A 270 -8.44 -12.66 6.55
C LEU A 270 -9.33 -12.00 7.59
N GLN A 271 -9.24 -10.69 7.71
CA GLN A 271 -10.19 -9.87 8.43
C GLN A 271 -10.92 -8.98 7.44
N SER A 272 -12.24 -9.07 7.47
CA SER A 272 -13.15 -8.27 6.65
C SER A 272 -14.34 -7.78 7.48
N GLY A 273 -14.91 -6.64 7.10
CA GLY A 273 -16.19 -6.15 7.62
C GLY A 273 -16.13 -5.37 8.95
N GLY A 274 -14.96 -4.92 9.39
CA GLY A 274 -14.76 -4.26 10.68
C GLY A 274 -13.54 -4.79 11.47
N ALA A 275 -13.70 -4.93 12.79
CA ALA A 275 -12.60 -5.26 13.69
C ALA A 275 -12.74 -6.66 14.31
N ALA A 276 -11.61 -7.35 14.47
CA ALA A 276 -11.53 -8.60 15.22
C ALA A 276 -10.24 -8.69 16.04
N THR A 277 -10.28 -9.50 17.09
CA THR A 277 -9.13 -9.84 17.92
C THR A 277 -8.94 -11.34 17.98
N ILE A 278 -7.70 -11.79 17.76
CA ILE A 278 -7.22 -13.12 18.12
C ILE A 278 -6.43 -13.00 19.43
N GLY A 279 -6.85 -13.73 20.47
CA GLY A 279 -6.26 -13.68 21.82
C GLY A 279 -6.17 -15.04 22.51
N GLY A 280 -5.70 -15.09 23.76
CA GLY A 280 -5.75 -16.28 24.61
C GLY A 280 -4.46 -17.08 24.69
N GLY A 281 -4.51 -18.39 24.42
CA GLY A 281 -3.44 -19.40 24.52
C GLY A 281 -2.04 -19.10 23.91
N ASN A 282 -1.35 -20.13 23.43
CA ASN A 282 0.05 -20.01 23.01
C ASN A 282 0.21 -19.12 21.77
N GLY A 283 -0.71 -19.25 20.79
CA GLY A 283 -0.79 -18.34 19.66
C GLY A 283 -1.05 -18.98 18.32
N ILE A 284 -0.59 -18.30 17.27
CA ILE A 284 -0.83 -18.66 15.87
C ILE A 284 0.47 -19.15 15.23
N THR A 285 0.38 -20.25 14.48
CA THR A 285 1.51 -20.79 13.72
C THR A 285 1.15 -20.99 12.26
N TYR A 286 2.13 -20.93 11.37
CA TYR A 286 1.94 -21.31 9.97
C TYR A 286 1.73 -22.83 9.84
N ALA A 287 0.70 -23.27 9.10
CA ALA A 287 0.36 -24.69 8.94
C ALA A 287 1.10 -25.39 7.77
N GLY A 288 1.64 -24.63 6.81
CA GLY A 288 2.18 -25.16 5.56
C GLY A 288 1.10 -25.32 4.46
N PHE A 289 1.33 -24.71 3.30
CA PHE A 289 0.51 -24.91 2.10
C PHE A 289 1.38 -25.15 0.87
N GLY A 290 1.41 -26.40 0.40
CA GLY A 290 2.17 -26.77 -0.81
C GLY A 290 3.64 -26.36 -0.74
N THR A 291 4.06 -25.50 -1.67
CA THR A 291 5.43 -24.94 -1.73
C THR A 291 5.53 -23.50 -1.19
N GLU A 292 4.40 -22.94 -0.73
CA GLU A 292 4.34 -21.58 -0.25
C GLU A 292 4.93 -21.46 1.16
N THR A 293 5.58 -20.34 1.42
CA THR A 293 6.36 -20.14 2.65
C THR A 293 6.03 -18.83 3.35
N ASP A 294 4.91 -18.17 3.03
CA ASP A 294 4.40 -17.03 3.78
C ASP A 294 3.05 -17.32 4.44
N LEU A 295 2.91 -16.86 5.68
CA LEU A 295 1.61 -16.62 6.26
C LEU A 295 1.09 -15.29 5.72
N VAL A 296 0.05 -15.34 4.89
CA VAL A 296 -0.61 -14.13 4.39
C VAL A 296 -1.67 -13.69 5.38
N ILE A 297 -1.59 -12.42 5.81
CA ILE A 297 -2.60 -11.77 6.64
C ILE A 297 -3.16 -10.58 5.86
N ARG A 298 -4.44 -10.67 5.48
CA ARG A 298 -5.16 -9.60 4.81
C ARG A 298 -6.13 -8.91 5.76
N THR A 299 -6.08 -7.59 5.79
CA THR A 299 -7.11 -6.74 6.41
C THR A 299 -7.70 -5.90 5.29
N ASP A 300 -8.89 -6.26 4.82
CA ASP A 300 -9.33 -5.91 3.47
C ASP A 300 -9.40 -4.40 3.23
N LYS A 301 -10.25 -3.69 3.98
CA LYS A 301 -10.53 -2.26 3.82
C LYS A 301 -9.81 -1.42 4.87
N ALA A 302 -9.63 -0.13 4.62
CA ALA A 302 -9.06 0.81 5.58
C ALA A 302 -9.79 0.84 6.95
N SER A 303 -11.08 0.49 7.00
CA SER A 303 -11.86 0.37 8.24
C SER A 303 -11.61 -0.93 9.01
N ASP A 304 -10.95 -1.91 8.39
CA ASP A 304 -10.77 -3.23 8.97
C ASP A 304 -9.55 -3.26 9.88
N THR A 305 -9.69 -3.87 11.06
CA THR A 305 -8.58 -4.03 12.00
C THR A 305 -8.53 -5.44 12.55
N LEU A 306 -7.38 -6.09 12.42
CA LEU A 306 -7.09 -7.35 13.09
C LEU A 306 -6.05 -7.13 14.17
N THR A 307 -6.40 -7.40 15.43
CA THR A 307 -5.43 -7.45 16.52
C THR A 307 -5.07 -8.90 16.84
N ILE A 308 -3.78 -9.23 16.78
CA ILE A 308 -3.24 -10.50 17.27
C ILE A 308 -2.51 -10.21 18.58
N GLY A 309 -3.15 -10.57 19.68
CA GLY A 309 -2.61 -10.42 21.04
C GLY A 309 -1.64 -11.53 21.44
N ASN A 310 -1.67 -12.67 20.74
CA ASN A 310 -0.80 -13.81 21.01
C ASN A 310 0.57 -13.70 20.33
N ALA A 311 1.43 -14.70 20.59
CA ALA A 311 2.58 -14.95 19.74
C ALA A 311 2.14 -15.39 18.33
N LEU A 312 2.91 -14.97 17.33
CA LEU A 312 2.75 -15.36 15.93
C LEU A 312 4.06 -15.99 15.46
N SER A 313 4.01 -17.17 14.84
CA SER A 313 5.20 -17.81 14.27
C SER A 313 4.98 -18.25 12.83
N ALA A 314 5.84 -17.81 11.93
CA ALA A 314 5.74 -18.15 10.51
C ALA A 314 7.13 -18.11 9.82
N PRO A 315 7.30 -18.86 8.70
CA PRO A 315 8.49 -18.76 7.87
C PRO A 315 8.67 -17.37 7.27
N ASN A 316 7.63 -16.80 6.67
CA ASN A 316 7.58 -15.41 6.21
C ASN A 316 6.21 -14.82 6.57
N LEU A 317 6.09 -13.50 6.60
CA LEU A 317 4.83 -12.79 6.85
C LEU A 317 4.52 -11.83 5.72
N THR A 318 3.32 -11.90 5.16
CA THR A 318 2.84 -10.96 4.13
C THR A 318 1.60 -10.24 4.64
N LYS A 319 1.71 -8.93 4.89
CA LYS A 319 0.58 -8.05 5.22
C LYS A 319 0.04 -7.42 3.93
N SER A 320 -1.24 -7.68 3.64
CA SER A 320 -1.96 -7.14 2.49
C SER A 320 -3.27 -6.45 2.88
N GLY A 321 -3.90 -5.79 1.91
CA GLY A 321 -5.15 -5.04 2.10
C GLY A 321 -4.95 -3.72 2.86
N GLU A 322 -5.90 -2.81 2.75
CA GLU A 322 -5.78 -1.42 3.19
C GLU A 322 -5.91 -1.25 4.72
N GLY A 323 -6.44 -2.26 5.41
CA GLY A 323 -6.68 -2.20 6.84
C GLY A 323 -5.43 -2.32 7.71
N ILE A 324 -5.68 -2.47 9.00
CA ILE A 324 -4.66 -2.45 10.06
C ILE A 324 -4.48 -3.85 10.66
N LEU A 325 -3.25 -4.37 10.61
CA LEU A 325 -2.82 -5.52 11.42
C LEU A 325 -2.06 -5.02 12.65
N VAL A 326 -2.49 -5.41 13.84
CA VAL A 326 -1.83 -5.10 15.11
C VAL A 326 -1.20 -6.36 15.66
N LEU A 327 0.11 -6.32 15.89
CA LEU A 327 0.87 -7.39 16.51
C LEU A 327 1.32 -6.95 17.90
N SER A 328 0.67 -7.48 18.94
CA SER A 328 0.92 -7.09 20.33
C SER A 328 1.74 -8.12 21.12
N GLY A 329 1.83 -9.37 20.64
CA GLY A 329 2.62 -10.42 21.27
C GLY A 329 4.09 -10.46 20.81
N THR A 330 4.75 -11.58 21.11
CA THR A 330 6.09 -11.89 20.59
C THR A 330 5.95 -12.59 19.24
N ASN A 331 6.31 -11.92 18.15
CA ASN A 331 6.12 -12.43 16.80
C ASN A 331 7.46 -12.90 16.24
N SER A 332 7.55 -14.21 15.98
CA SER A 332 8.75 -14.90 15.52
C SER A 332 8.63 -15.23 14.04
N ILE A 333 9.01 -14.29 13.17
CA ILE A 333 9.10 -14.54 11.72
C ILE A 333 10.53 -14.97 11.41
N ALA A 334 10.69 -16.16 10.85
CA ALA A 334 12.02 -16.74 10.60
C ALA A 334 12.73 -16.10 9.39
N GLY A 335 11.95 -15.58 8.44
CA GLY A 335 12.39 -14.96 7.20
C GLY A 335 11.87 -13.53 7.06
N ALA A 336 11.47 -13.17 5.84
CA ALA A 336 11.10 -11.81 5.49
C ALA A 336 9.66 -11.48 5.92
N THR A 337 9.44 -10.19 6.21
CA THR A 337 8.11 -9.60 6.39
C THR A 337 7.86 -8.56 5.30
N ALA A 338 6.85 -8.79 4.46
CA ALA A 338 6.44 -7.88 3.39
C ALA A 338 5.17 -7.11 3.81
N LEU A 339 5.23 -5.78 3.82
CA LEU A 339 4.08 -4.90 4.03
C LEU A 339 3.69 -4.34 2.67
N ASN A 340 2.71 -4.95 2.03
CA ASN A 340 2.30 -4.59 0.68
C ASN A 340 1.32 -3.41 0.66
N ALA A 341 0.45 -3.33 1.67
CA ALA A 341 -0.58 -2.29 1.80
C ALA A 341 -1.08 -2.14 3.25
N GLY A 342 -1.73 -1.01 3.51
CA GLY A 342 -2.35 -0.68 4.80
C GLY A 342 -1.31 -0.52 5.91
N THR A 343 -1.72 -0.76 7.15
CA THR A 343 -0.84 -0.57 8.31
C THR A 343 -0.47 -1.89 8.97
N LEU A 344 0.81 -2.10 9.22
CA LEU A 344 1.29 -3.04 10.24
C LEU A 344 1.68 -2.25 11.48
N ARG A 345 1.01 -2.50 12.60
CA ARG A 345 1.31 -1.89 13.88
C ARG A 345 1.96 -2.91 14.82
N VAL A 346 3.25 -2.72 15.12
CA VAL A 346 3.99 -3.59 16.04
C VAL A 346 4.04 -2.93 17.41
N ASN A 347 3.27 -3.48 18.34
CA ASN A 347 3.25 -3.05 19.74
C ASN A 347 4.01 -4.00 20.67
N GLY A 348 4.19 -5.26 20.25
CA GLY A 348 5.07 -6.22 20.90
C GLY A 348 6.45 -6.25 20.23
N SER A 349 6.92 -7.44 19.85
CA SER A 349 8.16 -7.61 19.09
C SER A 349 7.93 -8.34 17.78
N LEU A 350 8.72 -8.01 16.75
CA LEU A 350 8.75 -8.69 15.47
C LEU A 350 10.19 -9.08 15.14
N THR A 351 10.55 -10.35 15.33
CA THR A 351 11.79 -10.86 14.74
C THR A 351 11.52 -11.18 13.27
N ALA A 352 12.46 -10.83 12.40
CA ALA A 352 12.45 -11.13 10.97
C ALA A 352 13.89 -11.03 10.46
N THR A 353 14.20 -11.60 9.30
CA THR A 353 15.48 -11.35 8.63
C THR A 353 15.48 -10.02 7.88
N ALA A 354 14.32 -9.60 7.39
CA ALA A 354 14.11 -8.34 6.70
C ALA A 354 12.65 -7.89 6.84
N VAL A 355 12.42 -6.59 6.83
CA VAL A 355 11.09 -5.99 6.73
C VAL A 355 11.09 -5.00 5.56
N THR A 356 10.20 -5.18 4.60
CA THR A 356 10.06 -4.25 3.46
C THR A 356 8.72 -3.56 3.54
N VAL A 357 8.73 -2.23 3.54
CA VAL A 357 7.54 -1.37 3.55
C VAL A 357 7.32 -0.81 2.16
N ALA A 358 6.33 -1.34 1.45
CA ALA A 358 6.00 -0.90 0.11
C ALA A 358 5.39 0.52 0.08
N SER A 359 5.36 1.12 -1.11
CA SER A 359 4.68 2.40 -1.32
C SER A 359 3.25 2.37 -0.78
N GLY A 360 2.87 3.38 0.01
CA GLY A 360 1.54 3.49 0.59
C GLY A 360 1.24 2.54 1.76
N ALA A 361 2.15 1.61 2.08
CA ALA A 361 2.07 0.85 3.33
C ALA A 361 2.70 1.64 4.48
N THR A 362 2.20 1.39 5.69
CA THR A 362 2.65 2.04 6.92
C THR A 362 3.15 1.01 7.93
N LEU A 363 4.39 1.19 8.41
CA LEU A 363 4.87 0.54 9.62
C LEU A 363 4.69 1.49 10.80
N ALA A 364 3.99 1.02 11.83
CA ALA A 364 3.64 1.81 13.01
C ALA A 364 3.82 1.04 14.32
N GLY A 365 3.54 1.70 15.44
CA GLY A 365 3.50 1.08 16.77
C GLY A 365 4.67 1.48 17.65
N SER A 366 4.69 0.96 18.87
CA SER A 366 5.69 1.30 19.90
C SER A 366 6.57 0.12 20.32
N GLY A 367 6.66 -0.89 19.47
CA GLY A 367 7.34 -2.15 19.73
C GLY A 367 8.81 -2.18 19.31
N THR A 368 9.33 -3.39 19.10
CA THR A 368 10.69 -3.64 18.62
C THR A 368 10.68 -4.46 17.33
N ILE A 369 11.40 -3.98 16.31
CA ILE A 369 11.63 -4.64 15.03
C ILE A 369 13.05 -5.21 14.99
N GLY A 370 13.14 -6.53 14.83
CA GLY A 370 14.36 -7.31 14.91
C GLY A 370 15.16 -7.40 13.61
N GLY A 371 14.50 -7.24 12.46
CA GLY A 371 15.13 -7.37 11.14
C GLY A 371 15.44 -6.04 10.49
N ALA A 372 16.44 -6.03 9.60
CA ALA A 372 16.75 -4.88 8.76
C ALA A 372 15.50 -4.39 8.03
N THR A 373 15.14 -3.12 8.24
CA THR A 373 13.89 -2.55 7.70
C THR A 373 14.18 -1.61 6.55
N GLU A 374 13.53 -1.80 5.41
CA GLU A 374 13.62 -0.96 4.23
C GLU A 374 12.27 -0.28 3.96
N PHE A 375 12.27 1.04 3.86
CA PHE A 375 11.14 1.84 3.40
C PHE A 375 11.39 2.22 1.95
N LEU A 376 10.62 1.60 1.05
CA LEU A 376 10.67 1.95 -0.36
C LEU A 376 10.11 3.37 -0.57
N SER A 377 10.29 3.94 -1.76
CA SER A 377 9.66 5.22 -2.14
C SER A 377 8.16 5.18 -1.85
N GLY A 378 7.66 6.14 -1.08
CA GLY A 378 6.26 6.23 -0.63
C GLY A 378 5.89 5.33 0.54
N GLY A 379 6.80 4.50 1.06
CA GLY A 379 6.62 3.75 2.29
C GLY A 379 6.63 4.68 3.51
N ILE A 380 5.74 4.41 4.48
CA ILE A 380 5.47 5.32 5.59
C ILE A 380 5.93 4.69 6.91
N LEU A 381 6.70 5.44 7.69
CA LEU A 381 7.02 5.15 9.09
C LEU A 381 6.24 6.10 10.00
N ALA A 382 5.38 5.55 10.87
CA ALA A 382 4.60 6.32 11.83
C ALA A 382 4.78 5.73 13.25
N PRO A 383 5.85 6.11 13.98
CA PRO A 383 6.11 5.56 15.31
C PRO A 383 4.96 5.80 16.29
N GLY A 384 4.85 4.94 17.29
CA GLY A 384 3.93 5.12 18.41
C GLY A 384 2.52 4.53 18.24
N ASN A 385 1.74 4.70 19.31
CA ASN A 385 0.28 4.64 19.32
C ASN A 385 -0.27 6.01 19.72
N SER A 386 0.41 7.08 19.27
CA SER A 386 0.13 8.48 19.54
C SER A 386 0.34 8.98 20.99
N PRO A 387 1.53 9.52 21.33
CA PRO A 387 2.87 9.29 20.75
C PRO A 387 3.62 8.10 21.39
N GLY A 388 4.71 7.62 20.79
CA GLY A 388 5.56 6.57 21.34
C GLY A 388 6.87 6.31 20.59
N THR A 389 7.65 5.34 21.09
CA THR A 389 8.95 4.97 20.48
C THR A 389 8.85 3.67 19.72
N LEU A 390 9.21 3.64 18.43
CA LEU A 390 9.45 2.41 17.68
C LEU A 390 10.95 2.12 17.63
N THR A 391 11.35 0.90 17.99
CA THR A 391 12.77 0.52 18.07
C THR A 391 13.16 -0.45 16.96
N PHE A 392 14.27 -0.20 16.26
CA PHE A 392 14.89 -1.06 15.26
C PHE A 392 16.24 -1.55 15.76
N THR A 393 16.47 -2.87 15.75
CA THR A 393 17.71 -3.46 16.30
C THR A 393 18.72 -3.89 15.23
N ASP A 394 18.35 -3.91 13.96
CA ASP A 394 19.18 -4.41 12.85
C ASP A 394 19.22 -3.46 11.64
N GLY A 395 19.09 -2.17 11.91
CA GLY A 395 19.20 -1.11 10.91
C GLY A 395 17.90 -0.74 10.20
N VAL A 396 17.94 0.42 9.56
CA VAL A 396 16.82 1.01 8.80
C VAL A 396 17.37 1.67 7.55
N THR A 397 16.75 1.41 6.39
CA THR A 397 17.07 2.06 5.12
C THR A 397 15.85 2.82 4.62
N PHE A 398 16.06 4.07 4.21
CA PHE A 398 15.03 4.90 3.60
C PHE A 398 15.41 5.21 2.16
N ASP A 399 14.59 4.74 1.22
CA ASP A 399 14.67 5.17 -0.17
C ASP A 399 14.21 6.62 -0.32
N ALA A 400 14.63 7.23 -1.42
CA ALA A 400 14.13 8.54 -1.82
C ALA A 400 12.60 8.50 -1.96
N GLY A 401 11.91 9.48 -1.36
CA GLY A 401 10.45 9.52 -1.33
C GLY A 401 9.80 8.74 -0.19
N ALA A 402 10.55 8.08 0.69
CA ALA A 402 10.00 7.56 1.95
C ALA A 402 9.41 8.69 2.81
N ILE A 403 8.46 8.35 3.67
CA ILE A 403 7.68 9.30 4.49
C ILE A 403 7.81 8.93 5.97
N LEU A 404 8.09 9.91 6.81
CA LEU A 404 8.16 9.76 8.26
C LEU A 404 7.14 10.71 8.90
N ASP A 405 6.14 10.12 9.54
CA ASP A 405 5.06 10.81 10.23
C ASP A 405 5.36 10.84 11.73
N PHE A 406 5.40 12.03 12.32
CA PHE A 406 5.66 12.24 13.73
C PHE A 406 4.55 13.05 14.39
N GLU A 407 4.10 12.57 15.55
CA GLU A 407 3.24 13.28 16.47
C GLU A 407 4.12 13.93 17.56
N LEU A 408 4.11 15.26 17.64
CA LEU A 408 4.99 16.05 18.50
C LEU A 408 4.19 16.87 19.51
N GLY A 409 4.73 17.03 20.72
CA GLY A 409 4.03 17.68 21.82
C GLY A 409 4.73 17.50 23.16
N THR A 410 3.97 17.47 24.25
CA THR A 410 4.48 17.15 25.59
C THR A 410 5.07 15.74 25.65
N ALA A 411 4.39 14.78 25.01
CA ALA A 411 4.98 13.53 24.55
C ALA A 411 5.23 13.66 23.04
N SER A 412 6.26 12.98 22.54
CA SER A 412 6.61 13.02 21.12
C SER A 412 7.02 11.63 20.66
N ASP A 413 6.75 11.36 19.40
CA ASP A 413 7.23 10.15 18.73
C ASP A 413 8.75 10.13 18.64
N LEU A 414 9.30 8.92 18.65
CA LEU A 414 10.74 8.69 18.50
C LEU A 414 10.99 7.45 17.65
N ILE A 415 11.85 7.58 16.66
CA ILE A 415 12.50 6.43 16.01
C ILE A 415 13.78 6.14 16.79
N ARG A 416 13.92 4.91 17.29
CA ARG A 416 15.18 4.46 17.90
C ARG A 416 15.82 3.39 17.02
N VAL A 417 17.06 3.62 16.60
CA VAL A 417 17.89 2.64 15.89
C VAL A 417 19.02 2.21 16.82
N SER A 418 18.87 1.04 17.42
CA SER A 418 19.77 0.54 18.48
C SER A 418 20.82 -0.46 17.99
N GLY A 419 20.80 -0.80 16.70
CA GLY A 419 21.79 -1.67 16.06
C GLY A 419 21.68 -1.62 14.54
N GLY A 420 22.65 -2.22 13.85
CA GLY A 420 22.76 -2.21 12.39
C GLY A 420 23.20 -0.85 11.82
N THR A 421 22.78 -0.55 10.59
CA THR A 421 23.06 0.72 9.90
C THR A 421 21.78 1.49 9.63
N LEU A 422 21.77 2.78 9.94
CA LEU A 422 20.78 3.75 9.48
C LEU A 422 21.24 4.35 8.15
N THR A 423 20.53 4.03 7.08
CA THR A 423 20.87 4.43 5.71
C THR A 423 19.83 5.41 5.18
N GLY A 424 20.27 6.60 4.79
CA GLY A 424 19.44 7.56 4.04
C GLY A 424 19.61 7.40 2.53
N PRO A 425 18.85 8.18 1.73
CA PRO A 425 18.87 8.07 0.28
C PRO A 425 20.20 8.56 -0.31
N THR A 426 20.63 7.96 -1.41
CA THR A 426 21.83 8.41 -2.16
C THR A 426 21.55 9.64 -3.05
N SER A 427 20.28 9.87 -3.39
CA SER A 427 19.78 11.05 -4.12
C SER A 427 18.29 11.24 -3.85
N GLY A 428 17.77 12.46 -3.96
CA GLY A 428 16.40 12.77 -3.55
C GLY A 428 16.26 12.97 -2.05
N THR A 429 15.03 13.04 -1.54
CA THR A 429 14.77 13.36 -0.13
C THR A 429 13.71 12.45 0.50
N ILE A 430 13.75 12.35 1.82
CA ILE A 430 12.73 11.77 2.71
C ILE A 430 11.78 12.89 3.14
N THR A 431 10.47 12.62 3.17
CA THR A 431 9.48 13.61 3.63
C THR A 431 9.20 13.45 5.13
N LEU A 432 9.27 14.55 5.88
CA LEU A 432 8.87 14.62 7.29
C LEU A 432 7.53 15.34 7.44
N ASN A 433 6.60 14.69 8.11
CA ASN A 433 5.29 15.24 8.47
C ASN A 433 5.18 15.37 9.98
N PHE A 434 4.61 16.48 10.45
CA PHE A 434 4.42 16.77 11.86
C PHE A 434 2.96 17.11 12.19
N SER A 435 2.43 16.47 13.22
CA SER A 435 1.15 16.80 13.84
C SER A 435 1.32 17.12 15.32
N ASP A 436 0.44 17.97 15.88
CA ASP A 436 0.44 18.29 17.31
C ASP A 436 -0.34 17.21 18.07
N SER A 437 0.37 16.44 18.91
CA SER A 437 -0.22 15.45 19.81
C SER A 437 -0.78 16.05 21.10
N GLY A 438 -0.54 17.35 21.33
CA GLY A 438 -0.92 18.09 22.52
C GLY A 438 0.28 18.75 23.20
N GLY A 439 0.26 20.08 23.22
CA GLY A 439 1.25 20.89 23.93
C GLY A 439 2.56 21.06 23.16
N PHE A 440 2.50 21.04 21.84
CA PHE A 440 3.61 21.47 20.99
C PHE A 440 3.97 22.95 21.25
N THR A 441 5.27 23.24 21.39
CA THR A 441 5.79 24.59 21.68
C THR A 441 7.07 24.86 20.89
N ALA A 442 7.58 26.09 20.95
CA ALA A 442 8.90 26.40 20.40
C ALA A 442 9.99 25.72 21.25
N ALA A 443 10.51 24.60 20.76
CA ALA A 443 11.47 23.76 21.46
C ALA A 443 12.29 22.92 20.45
N SER A 444 13.23 22.13 20.97
CA SER A 444 13.92 21.08 20.21
C SER A 444 13.27 19.73 20.48
N TYR A 445 12.97 18.98 19.43
CA TYR A 445 12.36 17.66 19.46
C TYR A 445 13.32 16.65 18.84
N THR A 446 13.64 15.57 19.55
CA THR A 446 14.44 14.47 19.00
C THR A 446 13.53 13.57 18.17
N LEU A 447 13.80 13.46 16.87
CA LEU A 447 13.03 12.64 15.94
C LEU A 447 13.62 11.23 15.81
N VAL A 448 14.96 11.15 15.71
CA VAL A 448 15.68 9.89 15.56
C VAL A 448 16.81 9.82 16.57
N ASP A 449 16.88 8.73 17.33
CA ASP A 449 18.00 8.34 18.20
C ASP A 449 18.68 7.12 17.57
N PHE A 450 19.86 7.34 17.00
CA PHE A 450 20.68 6.30 16.37
C PHE A 450 21.99 6.06 17.12
N SER A 451 22.00 6.29 18.43
CA SER A 451 23.18 6.10 19.28
C SER A 451 23.74 4.67 19.31
N GLY A 452 22.93 3.67 18.95
CA GLY A 452 23.34 2.26 18.84
C GLY A 452 23.69 1.79 17.43
N ALA A 453 23.64 2.66 16.42
CA ALA A 453 23.79 2.29 15.01
C ALA A 453 24.91 3.07 14.32
N THR A 454 25.43 2.51 13.22
CA THR A 454 26.24 3.26 12.25
C THR A 454 25.34 4.00 11.27
N THR A 455 25.86 5.01 10.57
CA THR A 455 25.12 5.73 9.52
C THR A 455 25.78 5.57 8.14
N SER A 456 24.96 5.64 7.09
CA SER A 456 25.41 5.69 5.69
C SER A 456 24.51 6.64 4.90
N SER A 457 25.07 7.68 4.26
CA SER A 457 24.29 8.66 3.48
C SER A 457 23.10 9.22 4.27
N PHE A 458 23.33 9.63 5.52
CA PHE A 458 22.29 10.12 6.42
C PHE A 458 22.70 11.47 6.99
N ASP A 459 22.12 12.52 6.43
CA ASP A 459 22.37 13.92 6.73
C ASP A 459 21.05 14.69 6.90
N ALA A 460 21.09 15.81 7.62
CA ALA A 460 19.89 16.65 7.79
C ALA A 460 19.35 17.21 6.47
N SER A 461 20.18 17.30 5.43
CA SER A 461 19.80 17.73 4.07
C SER A 461 19.02 16.70 3.29
N ASP A 462 18.99 15.44 3.74
CA ASP A 462 18.25 14.37 3.07
C ASP A 462 16.74 14.48 3.30
N PHE A 463 16.30 15.45 4.10
CA PHE A 463 14.92 15.62 4.51
C PHE A 463 14.28 16.87 3.91
N THR A 464 13.03 16.72 3.51
CA THR A 464 12.13 17.82 3.15
C THR A 464 10.93 17.83 4.08
N LEU A 465 10.45 19.03 4.43
CA LEU A 465 9.25 19.18 5.24
C LEU A 465 8.00 19.02 4.36
N GLY A 466 7.11 18.12 4.76
CA GLY A 466 5.78 17.96 4.21
C GLY A 466 4.76 18.77 5.01
N SER A 467 3.84 18.09 5.69
CA SER A 467 2.89 18.76 6.60
C SER A 467 3.59 19.20 7.89
N THR A 468 3.27 20.40 8.36
CA THR A 468 3.88 20.97 9.58
C THR A 468 2.84 21.64 10.46
N ILE A 469 3.15 21.79 11.75
CA ILE A 469 2.29 22.51 12.71
C ILE A 469 2.39 24.02 12.45
N GLY A 470 1.25 24.70 12.33
CA GLY A 470 1.21 26.13 12.02
C GLY A 470 1.79 27.02 13.13
N GLY A 471 2.34 28.19 12.76
CA GLY A 471 2.85 29.19 13.72
C GLY A 471 4.32 29.04 14.09
N TYR A 472 5.04 28.12 13.46
CA TYR A 472 6.46 27.87 13.71
C TYR A 472 7.28 27.85 12.43
N THR A 473 8.58 28.10 12.56
CA THR A 473 9.61 27.80 11.56
C THR A 473 10.46 26.65 12.06
N TYR A 474 10.94 25.82 11.14
CA TYR A 474 11.60 24.55 11.47
C TYR A 474 13.00 24.49 10.91
N GLN A 475 13.93 23.94 11.70
CA GLN A 475 15.27 23.59 11.26
C GLN A 475 15.59 22.17 11.71
N LEU A 476 16.17 21.39 10.80
CA LEU A 476 16.69 20.07 11.10
C LEU A 476 18.19 20.16 11.32
N SER A 477 18.69 19.42 12.31
CA SER A 477 20.11 19.32 12.56
C SER A 477 20.47 17.95 13.13
N LEU A 478 21.67 17.49 12.82
CA LEU A 478 22.28 16.37 13.51
C LEU A 478 23.02 16.89 14.75
N ALA A 479 22.70 16.32 15.91
CA ALA A 479 23.34 16.62 17.18
C ALA A 479 23.90 15.32 17.78
N GLY A 480 25.18 15.04 17.51
CA GLY A 480 25.77 13.74 17.83
C GLY A 480 25.06 12.62 17.08
N SER A 481 24.54 11.63 17.81
CA SER A 481 23.80 10.50 17.24
C SER A 481 22.28 10.70 17.23
N THR A 482 21.83 11.95 17.08
CA THR A 482 20.39 12.28 17.02
C THR A 482 20.06 13.21 15.86
N LEU A 483 18.91 12.99 15.22
CA LEU A 483 18.26 13.96 14.34
C LEU A 483 17.28 14.78 15.18
N GLN A 484 17.46 16.10 15.20
CA GLN A 484 16.63 17.02 15.96
C GLN A 484 15.89 17.99 15.05
N LEU A 485 14.63 18.25 15.41
CA LEU A 485 13.82 19.33 14.88
C LEU A 485 13.83 20.50 15.88
N VAL A 486 14.32 21.65 15.46
CA VAL A 486 14.21 22.90 16.22
C VAL A 486 13.02 23.69 15.69
N ALA A 487 11.98 23.80 16.51
CA ALA A 487 10.82 24.63 16.24
C ALA A 487 10.99 26.00 16.90
N THR A 488 10.93 27.06 16.09
CA THR A 488 10.98 28.44 16.56
C THR A 488 9.63 29.11 16.28
N ALA A 489 9.07 29.81 17.26
CA ALA A 489 7.82 30.54 17.05
C ALA A 489 7.99 31.55 15.91
N SER A 490 7.11 31.49 14.91
CA SER A 490 7.11 32.43 13.80
C SER A 490 6.62 33.78 14.32
N ALA A 491 7.44 34.82 14.19
CA ALA A 491 7.06 36.15 14.61
C ALA A 491 5.92 36.67 13.70
N VAL A 492 4.68 36.63 14.20
CA VAL A 492 3.58 37.39 13.60
C VAL A 492 3.77 38.84 14.03
N PRO A 493 3.93 39.82 13.11
CA PRO A 493 4.01 41.22 13.51
C PRO A 493 2.74 41.58 14.28
N GLU A 494 2.88 42.05 15.53
CA GLU A 494 1.71 42.33 16.35
C GLU A 494 0.79 43.36 15.68
N PRO A 495 -0.54 43.33 15.92
CA PRO A 495 -1.46 44.35 15.44
C PRO A 495 -1.02 45.77 15.78
N ALA A 496 -0.31 45.97 16.90
CA ALA A 496 0.29 47.24 17.28
C ALA A 496 1.41 47.70 16.33
N THR A 497 2.14 46.79 15.70
CA THR A 497 3.16 47.12 14.67
C THR A 497 2.48 47.66 13.42
N TYR A 498 1.38 47.03 12.98
CA TYR A 498 0.56 47.55 11.90
C TYR A 498 -0.13 48.86 12.29
N ALA A 499 -0.68 48.97 13.51
CA ALA A 499 -1.31 50.19 14.01
C ALA A 499 -0.30 51.34 14.19
N ALA A 500 0.95 51.06 14.55
CA ALA A 500 2.03 52.02 14.60
C ALA A 500 2.46 52.45 13.20
N LEU A 501 2.55 51.52 12.23
CA LEU A 501 2.82 51.85 10.83
C LEU A 501 1.70 52.71 10.22
N PHE A 502 0.45 52.32 10.41
CA PHE A 502 -0.72 53.08 9.95
C PHE A 502 -0.86 54.41 10.70
N GLY A 503 -0.57 54.44 12.00
CA GLY A 503 -0.56 55.64 12.83
C GLY A 503 0.50 56.64 12.35
N LEU A 504 1.72 56.19 12.07
CA LEU A 504 2.81 57.01 11.51
C LEU A 504 2.48 57.51 10.10
N ALA A 505 1.88 56.68 9.25
CA ALA A 505 1.43 57.09 7.92
C ALA A 505 0.33 58.16 7.99
N ALA A 506 -0.63 58.01 8.91
CA ALA A 506 -1.69 58.99 9.16
C ALA A 506 -1.12 60.32 9.71
N LEU A 507 -0.19 60.27 10.65
CA LEU A 507 0.53 61.43 11.18
C LEU A 507 1.33 62.16 10.08
N GLY A 508 2.00 61.41 9.19
CA GLY A 508 2.68 61.95 8.02
C GLY A 508 1.72 62.67 7.06
N LEU A 509 0.54 62.10 6.81
CA LEU A 509 -0.48 62.70 5.95
C LEU A 509 -1.05 64.01 6.56
N VAL A 510 -1.28 64.02 7.87
CA VAL A 510 -1.75 65.20 8.62
C VAL A 510 -0.68 66.30 8.63
N ALA A 511 0.60 65.94 8.85
CA ALA A 511 1.71 66.88 8.78
C ALA A 511 1.86 67.50 7.37
N ARG A 512 1.69 66.71 6.31
CA ARG A 512 1.70 67.19 4.92
C ARG A 512 0.54 68.16 4.65
N ARG A 513 -0.68 67.83 5.08
CA ARG A 513 -1.84 68.73 4.95
C ARG A 513 -1.64 70.07 5.67
N ARG A 514 -1.07 70.06 6.88
CA ARG A 514 -0.75 71.29 7.63
C ARG A 514 0.32 72.14 6.96
N ARG A 515 1.34 71.51 6.34
CA ARG A 515 2.35 72.25 5.55
C ARG A 515 1.72 72.89 4.32
N SER A 516 0.93 72.15 3.54
CA SER A 516 0.23 72.68 2.36
C SER A 516 -0.74 73.83 2.70
N ALA A 517 -1.46 73.76 3.82
CA ALA A 517 -2.33 74.84 4.29
C ALA A 517 -1.54 76.10 4.72
N ARG A 518 -0.37 75.93 5.35
CA ARG A 518 0.53 77.05 5.67
C ARG A 518 1.13 77.70 4.44
N THR A 519 1.42 76.93 3.39
CA THR A 519 1.92 77.48 2.11
C THR A 519 0.81 78.22 1.35
N ALA A 520 -0.44 77.76 1.43
CA ALA A 520 -1.60 78.43 0.82
C ALA A 520 -1.99 79.75 1.54
N ALA A 521 -1.87 79.80 2.87
CA ALA A 521 -2.17 81.01 3.67
C ALA A 521 -1.11 82.14 3.52
N LEU A 522 0.00 81.87 2.84
CA LEU A 522 1.05 82.85 2.52
C LEU A 522 0.97 83.37 1.07
N SER A 523 -0.08 83.04 0.31
CA SER A 523 -0.32 83.64 -1.00
C SER A 523 -1.07 84.97 -0.84
N PRO A 524 -0.45 86.14 -1.13
CA PRO A 524 -1.16 87.41 -1.15
C PRO A 524 -2.11 87.45 -2.35
N ASN A 525 -3.34 87.91 -2.15
CA ASN A 525 -4.26 88.26 -3.24
C ASN A 525 -3.58 89.25 -4.21
N ARG A 526 -3.67 88.92 -5.50
CA ARG A 526 -3.75 89.92 -6.57
C ARG A 526 -5.19 90.02 -7.02
#